data_AF-A0A959JY93-F1
#
_entry.id   AF-A0A959JY93-F1
#
_cell.length_a   1.000
_cell.length_b   1.000
_cell.length_c   1.000
_cell.angle_alpha   90.00
_cell.angle_beta   90.00
_cell.angle_gamma   90.00
#
_symmetry.space_group_name_H-M   'P 1'
#
loop_
_entity.id
_entity.type
_entity.pdbx_description
1 polymer ?
#
loop_
_entity_poly.entity_id
_entity_poly.type
_entity_poly.pdbx_seq_one_letter_code
_entity_poly.pdbx_strand_id
1 'polypeptide(L)'
;MYYQISSWSLLFLIMLAMQACQDRAKSDIVAGIDYNFDVKPILSDRCFSCHGPDASKRKGDLRLDQAESAYATLKDQEGRRAVVPGNLRKSEVYHRIVSKDPDLKMPPPDSKLSLTDQERAILIRWIEEGAEYEPHWSFQRPQKNKIPPDEHPVDHFINEKLKEHKLVANPPANPENLIRRLYFDLNGLPPSLEEADRFLSDPSEIALEKLVDTLLSRPAYGERMAADWMDVARYADSDGYLDDKHRAFSPWRDWVISAFNRNMPYDQFVTWQLAGDLIPQPSQESILATAFNRLHRKNSEAGIVFEEYRTEYVADRVNTFSKAFLGLTMECARCHDHKYDPISQKEYYEVFAYFNRTNELGTAVYGPGQTPGPSLLLTSEEERGILDFLQRKIEEQHGILKEIKETKEVAYPERYSKEIIAKSYESKLVSYTDFDEVKNTVLPDVVNQAVKGKVVQPHFGPGISGKAFYVDDYNYVLLGEKVGWYDRTDPFSVSLWIRPDQNYEHAGIFTHCEDLRLGYKGYSLHLQDNHLRFIMAFSWPSNAIEIVSEEKIPENEWSQIAITYDGSSRADGVRLFVNGKCVPSQIILDNLHKGILFEPDIHTYGFAG
;
A
#
# COMPACT_ATOMS: atom_id res chain seq x y z
N MET A 1 8.09 -64.67 62.60
CA MET A 1 7.20 -65.24 61.58
C MET A 1 7.54 -64.55 60.27
N TYR A 2 8.53 -65.07 59.55
CA TYR A 2 9.03 -64.49 58.29
C TYR A 2 8.12 -64.95 57.15
N TYR A 3 7.33 -64.04 56.58
CA TYR A 3 6.56 -64.33 55.37
C TYR A 3 7.51 -64.30 54.16
N GLN A 4 7.81 -65.48 53.61
CA GLN A 4 8.39 -65.61 52.28
C GLN A 4 7.36 -65.11 51.25
N ILE A 5 7.55 -63.90 50.74
CA ILE A 5 6.85 -63.42 49.56
C ILE A 5 7.37 -64.26 48.39
N SER A 6 6.49 -65.06 47.79
CA SER A 6 6.87 -65.95 46.68
C SER A 6 7.33 -65.11 45.48
N SER A 7 8.38 -65.56 44.78
CA SER A 7 8.94 -64.89 43.59
C SER A 7 7.88 -64.64 42.50
N TRP A 8 6.83 -65.46 42.46
CA TRP A 8 5.67 -65.31 41.57
C TRP A 8 4.79 -64.11 41.90
N SER A 9 4.65 -63.75 43.17
CA SER A 9 3.88 -62.58 43.61
C SER A 9 4.58 -61.27 43.22
N LEU A 10 5.92 -61.25 43.25
CA LEU A 10 6.72 -60.10 42.84
C LEU A 10 6.70 -59.91 41.31
N LEU A 11 6.79 -61.00 40.54
CA LEU A 11 6.65 -61.00 39.08
C LEU A 11 5.26 -60.55 38.63
N PHE A 12 4.20 -60.97 39.33
CA PHE A 12 2.83 -60.56 39.04
C PHE A 12 2.59 -59.06 39.33
N LEU A 13 3.17 -58.54 40.41
CA LEU A 13 3.15 -57.11 40.74
C LEU A 13 3.94 -56.25 39.73
N ILE A 14 5.07 -56.75 39.23
CA ILE A 14 5.85 -56.06 38.19
C ILE A 14 5.10 -56.08 36.84
N MET A 15 4.47 -57.20 36.47
CA MET A 15 3.62 -57.26 35.27
C MET A 15 2.40 -56.34 35.38
N LEU A 16 1.71 -56.30 36.53
CA LEU A 16 0.60 -55.37 36.78
C LEU A 16 1.04 -53.91 36.74
N ALA A 17 2.23 -53.58 37.25
CA ALA A 17 2.78 -52.23 37.18
C ALA A 17 3.18 -51.83 35.75
N MET A 18 3.71 -52.77 34.94
CA MET A 18 4.02 -52.53 33.53
C MET A 18 2.74 -52.41 32.68
N GLN A 19 1.72 -53.23 32.94
CA GLN A 19 0.41 -53.15 32.29
C GLN A 19 -0.28 -51.82 32.63
N ALA A 20 -0.27 -51.41 33.90
CA ALA A 20 -0.82 -50.12 34.34
C ALA A 20 -0.06 -48.92 33.77
N CYS A 21 1.26 -49.03 33.55
CA CYS A 21 2.04 -47.98 32.90
C CYS A 21 1.76 -47.88 31.40
N GLN A 22 1.57 -49.02 30.72
CA GLN A 22 1.13 -49.07 29.32
C GLN A 22 -0.31 -48.58 29.14
N ASP A 23 -1.22 -48.91 30.07
CA ASP A 23 -2.62 -48.47 30.01
C ASP A 23 -2.77 -46.99 30.36
N ARG A 24 -1.90 -46.42 31.21
CA ARG A 24 -1.86 -44.96 31.48
C ARG A 24 -1.30 -44.16 30.30
N ALA A 25 -0.29 -44.69 29.60
CA ALA A 25 0.21 -44.12 28.35
C ALA A 25 -0.81 -44.21 27.20
N LYS A 26 -1.74 -45.19 27.25
CA LYS A 26 -2.87 -45.29 26.32
C LYS A 26 -4.06 -44.42 26.72
N SER A 27 -4.31 -44.20 28.02
CA SER A 27 -5.50 -43.49 28.50
C SER A 27 -5.47 -41.98 28.27
N ASP A 28 -4.29 -41.38 28.10
CA ASP A 28 -4.18 -39.95 27.76
C ASP A 28 -4.37 -39.67 26.26
N ILE A 29 -4.46 -40.71 25.42
CA ILE A 29 -4.64 -40.59 23.96
C ILE A 29 -6.04 -41.05 23.52
N VAL A 30 -7.10 -40.80 24.30
CA VAL A 30 -8.45 -41.34 24.01
C VAL A 30 -9.20 -40.55 22.92
N ALA A 31 -8.75 -39.35 22.55
CA ALA A 31 -9.18 -38.67 21.33
C ALA A 31 -8.36 -39.15 20.11
N GLY A 32 -8.88 -39.01 18.89
CA GLY A 32 -8.10 -39.22 17.66
C GLY A 32 -6.86 -38.31 17.63
N ILE A 33 -5.84 -38.69 16.86
CA ILE A 33 -4.62 -37.88 16.75
C ILE A 33 -4.91 -36.64 15.91
N ASP A 34 -4.62 -35.45 16.44
CA ASP A 34 -4.73 -34.18 15.71
C ASP A 34 -3.40 -33.84 15.02
N TYR A 35 -3.44 -33.62 13.71
CA TYR A 35 -2.21 -33.34 12.97
C TYR A 35 -1.53 -32.04 13.42
N ASN A 36 -2.29 -30.98 13.70
CA ASN A 36 -1.74 -29.67 14.05
C ASN A 36 -1.19 -29.61 15.49
N PHE A 37 -1.86 -30.27 16.44
CA PHE A 37 -1.50 -30.20 17.85
C PHE A 37 -0.59 -31.34 18.31
N ASP A 38 -0.73 -32.54 17.74
CA ASP A 38 0.05 -33.71 18.18
C ASP A 38 1.20 -34.05 17.23
N VAL A 39 0.98 -34.03 15.91
CA VAL A 39 1.94 -34.58 14.93
C VAL A 39 2.93 -33.54 14.41
N LYS A 40 2.41 -32.44 13.89
CA LYS A 40 3.20 -31.40 13.22
C LYS A 40 4.28 -30.78 14.12
N PRO A 41 4.06 -30.52 15.43
CA PRO A 41 5.12 -30.05 16.31
C PRO A 41 6.30 -31.04 16.38
N ILE A 42 6.01 -32.34 16.42
CA ILE A 42 7.03 -33.40 16.43
C ILE A 42 7.81 -33.40 15.10
N LEU A 43 7.11 -33.37 13.97
CA LEU A 43 7.75 -33.35 12.65
C LEU A 43 8.60 -32.09 12.45
N SER A 44 8.10 -30.93 12.90
CA SER A 44 8.83 -29.66 12.88
C SER A 44 10.12 -29.74 13.68
N ASP A 45 10.01 -30.16 14.95
CA ASP A 45 11.13 -30.13 15.88
C ASP A 45 12.17 -31.23 15.66
N ARG A 46 11.75 -32.37 15.08
CA ARG A 46 12.60 -33.57 14.97
C ARG A 46 13.00 -33.88 13.53
N CYS A 47 12.22 -33.46 12.53
CA CYS A 47 12.38 -33.94 11.15
C CYS A 47 12.65 -32.82 10.13
N PHE A 48 12.01 -31.64 10.23
CA PHE A 48 12.06 -30.61 9.18
C PHE A 48 13.44 -29.97 8.97
N SER A 49 14.33 -30.04 9.96
CA SER A 49 15.73 -29.59 9.79
C SER A 49 16.46 -30.32 8.64
N CYS A 50 16.13 -31.60 8.40
CA CYS A 50 16.69 -32.40 7.30
C CYS A 50 15.67 -32.75 6.20
N HIS A 51 14.38 -32.73 6.51
CA HIS A 51 13.30 -33.14 5.60
C HIS A 51 12.19 -32.09 5.48
N GLY A 52 12.54 -30.81 5.60
CA GLY A 52 11.62 -29.67 5.54
C GLY A 52 11.92 -28.71 4.38
N PRO A 53 11.45 -27.46 4.46
CA PRO A 53 11.45 -26.54 3.31
C PRO A 53 12.83 -26.12 2.81
N ASP A 54 13.83 -26.00 3.69
CA ASP A 54 15.18 -25.54 3.35
C ASP A 54 15.90 -26.51 2.38
N ALA A 55 15.94 -26.13 1.09
CA ALA A 55 16.57 -26.92 0.04
C ALA A 55 18.08 -27.13 0.27
N SER A 56 18.77 -26.21 0.94
CA SER A 56 20.22 -26.29 1.16
C SER A 56 20.62 -27.34 2.19
N LYS A 57 19.69 -27.73 3.08
CA LYS A 57 19.92 -28.73 4.15
C LYS A 57 19.17 -30.04 3.91
N ARG A 58 18.36 -30.11 2.86
CA ARG A 58 17.45 -31.23 2.59
C ARG A 58 18.21 -32.52 2.27
N LYS A 59 17.88 -33.59 2.99
CA LYS A 59 18.44 -34.93 2.78
C LYS A 59 17.45 -35.82 2.04
N GLY A 60 17.95 -36.58 1.07
CA GLY A 60 17.14 -37.53 0.29
C GLY A 60 16.05 -36.90 -0.56
N ASP A 61 16.13 -35.59 -0.80
CA ASP A 61 15.11 -34.78 -1.51
C ASP A 61 13.66 -35.01 -1.02
N LEU A 62 13.52 -35.36 0.26
CA LEU A 62 12.24 -35.67 0.90
C LEU A 62 11.71 -34.46 1.66
N ARG A 63 10.43 -34.15 1.47
CA ARG A 63 9.68 -33.12 2.20
C ARG A 63 8.59 -33.78 3.04
N LEU A 64 8.81 -33.86 4.34
CA LEU A 64 7.81 -34.35 5.30
C LEU A 64 6.82 -33.26 5.71
N ASP A 65 7.07 -32.01 5.35
CA ASP A 65 6.16 -30.87 5.54
C ASP A 65 5.10 -30.74 4.44
N GLN A 66 5.19 -31.54 3.37
CA GLN A 66 4.24 -31.59 2.26
C GLN A 66 3.67 -33.00 2.11
N ALA A 67 2.34 -33.13 2.16
CA ALA A 67 1.65 -34.41 2.06
C ALA A 67 1.99 -35.15 0.76
N GLU A 68 1.96 -34.43 -0.36
CA GLU A 68 2.23 -34.97 -1.69
C GLU A 68 3.63 -35.58 -1.78
N SER A 69 4.63 -34.92 -1.18
CA SER A 69 6.00 -35.43 -1.15
C SER A 69 6.16 -36.60 -0.19
N ALA A 70 5.54 -36.56 0.99
CA ALA A 70 5.58 -37.64 1.96
C ALA A 70 4.95 -38.94 1.42
N TYR A 71 3.91 -38.83 0.58
CA TYR A 71 3.24 -39.97 -0.06
C TYR A 71 3.86 -40.41 -1.39
N ALA A 72 4.74 -39.60 -1.96
CA ALA A 72 5.42 -39.93 -3.20
C ALA A 72 6.39 -41.10 -3.02
N THR A 73 6.67 -41.79 -4.13
CA THR A 73 7.73 -42.80 -4.17
C THR A 73 9.07 -42.13 -3.91
N LEU A 74 9.85 -42.69 -2.99
CA LEU A 74 11.19 -42.19 -2.66
C LEU A 74 12.11 -42.35 -3.87
N LYS A 75 12.92 -41.32 -4.15
CA LYS A 75 13.98 -41.41 -5.17
C LYS A 75 14.96 -42.53 -4.80
N ASP A 76 15.37 -43.29 -5.80
CA ASP A 76 16.36 -44.38 -5.69
C ASP A 76 15.96 -45.56 -4.77
N GLN A 77 14.68 -45.67 -4.38
CA GLN A 77 14.14 -46.83 -3.66
C GLN A 77 12.84 -47.33 -4.31
N GLU A 78 12.97 -48.34 -5.17
CA GLU A 78 11.84 -48.90 -5.91
C GLU A 78 10.68 -49.30 -4.99
N GLY A 79 9.53 -48.64 -5.20
CA GLY A 79 8.26 -48.97 -4.54
C GLY A 79 8.11 -48.53 -3.08
N ARG A 80 9.10 -47.86 -2.48
CA ARG A 80 9.02 -47.37 -1.09
C ARG A 80 8.55 -45.92 -1.05
N ARG A 81 7.75 -45.57 -0.04
CA ARG A 81 7.22 -44.22 0.21
C ARG A 81 7.59 -43.81 1.63
N ALA A 82 7.76 -42.52 1.88
CA ALA A 82 8.08 -42.05 3.24
C ALA A 82 6.94 -42.41 4.20
N VAL A 83 5.71 -42.12 3.78
CA VAL A 83 4.48 -42.44 4.51
C VAL A 83 3.50 -43.13 3.57
N VAL A 84 2.94 -44.25 4.01
CA VAL A 84 1.82 -44.94 3.38
C VAL A 84 0.63 -44.88 4.35
N PRO A 85 -0.37 -44.03 4.08
CA PRO A 85 -1.61 -43.94 4.86
C PRO A 85 -2.16 -45.31 5.28
N GLY A 86 -2.35 -45.51 6.58
CA GLY A 86 -2.90 -46.73 7.17
C GLY A 86 -1.97 -47.95 7.13
N ASN A 87 -0.70 -47.83 6.72
CA ASN A 87 0.19 -48.97 6.57
C ASN A 87 1.61 -48.71 7.09
N LEU A 88 1.85 -49.05 8.35
CA LEU A 88 3.17 -48.95 8.98
C LEU A 88 4.26 -49.74 8.24
N ARG A 89 3.98 -50.98 7.83
CA ARG A 89 4.99 -51.86 7.20
C ARG A 89 5.51 -51.32 5.88
N LYS A 90 4.70 -50.55 5.15
CA LYS A 90 5.09 -49.91 3.89
C LYS A 90 5.60 -48.48 4.06
N SER A 91 5.52 -47.92 5.27
CA SER A 91 5.95 -46.54 5.57
C SER A 91 7.40 -46.52 6.02
N GLU A 92 8.27 -45.82 5.29
CA GLU A 92 9.69 -45.74 5.66
C GLU A 92 9.92 -44.99 6.96
N VAL A 93 9.16 -43.92 7.21
CA VAL A 93 9.24 -43.15 8.46
C VAL A 93 9.07 -44.06 9.67
N TYR A 94 8.13 -45.02 9.63
CA TYR A 94 7.93 -45.99 10.70
C TYR A 94 9.20 -46.80 10.98
N HIS A 95 9.82 -47.39 9.94
CA HIS A 95 11.04 -48.18 10.08
C HIS A 95 12.20 -47.34 10.65
N ARG A 96 12.29 -46.07 10.21
CA ARG A 96 13.34 -45.14 10.64
C ARG A 96 13.18 -44.72 12.10
N ILE A 97 11.97 -44.42 12.54
CA ILE A 97 11.77 -44.03 13.93
C ILE A 97 12.03 -45.23 14.84
N VAL A 98 11.48 -46.42 14.57
CA VAL A 98 11.61 -47.58 15.49
C VAL A 98 12.97 -48.29 15.44
N SER A 99 13.83 -47.97 14.48
CA SER A 99 15.16 -48.59 14.35
C SER A 99 16.07 -48.28 15.54
N LYS A 100 16.88 -49.28 15.93
CA LYS A 100 17.96 -49.13 16.92
C LYS A 100 19.34 -48.98 16.27
N ASP A 101 19.43 -49.19 14.96
CA ASP A 101 20.67 -49.04 14.20
C ASP A 101 20.99 -47.54 14.05
N PRO A 102 22.15 -47.06 14.55
CA PRO A 102 22.55 -45.65 14.45
C PRO A 102 22.55 -45.09 13.02
N ASP A 103 22.80 -45.93 12.01
CA ASP A 103 22.88 -45.51 10.60
C ASP A 103 21.49 -45.42 9.93
N LEU A 104 20.49 -46.09 10.49
CA LEU A 104 19.13 -46.13 9.95
C LEU A 104 18.14 -45.31 10.79
N LYS A 105 18.40 -45.15 12.09
CA LYS A 105 17.54 -44.41 13.02
C LYS A 105 17.40 -42.95 12.61
N MET A 106 16.17 -42.44 12.67
CA MET A 106 15.88 -41.01 12.58
C MET A 106 15.16 -40.51 13.85
N PRO A 107 15.54 -39.34 14.40
CA PRO A 107 16.67 -38.50 14.00
C PRO A 107 18.03 -39.18 14.24
N PRO A 108 19.05 -38.92 13.38
CA PRO A 108 20.36 -39.54 13.49
C PRO A 108 21.11 -39.00 14.73
N PRO A 109 22.01 -39.77 15.37
CA PRO A 109 22.72 -39.33 16.57
C PRO A 109 23.41 -37.96 16.43
N ASP A 110 23.99 -37.69 15.26
CA ASP A 110 24.73 -36.44 14.97
C ASP A 110 23.83 -35.20 14.95
N SER A 111 22.51 -35.38 14.77
CA SER A 111 21.54 -34.27 14.85
C SER A 111 21.35 -33.76 16.28
N LYS A 112 21.78 -34.54 17.29
CA LYS A 112 21.51 -34.31 18.73
C LYS A 112 20.01 -34.22 19.08
N LEU A 113 19.14 -34.66 18.19
CA LEU A 113 17.70 -34.78 18.40
C LEU A 113 17.32 -36.22 18.70
N SER A 114 16.24 -36.42 19.44
CA SER A 114 15.68 -37.74 19.72
C SER A 114 14.17 -37.66 19.84
N LEU A 115 13.49 -38.74 19.45
CA LEU A 115 12.08 -38.93 19.73
C LEU A 115 11.91 -39.60 21.09
N THR A 116 11.05 -39.03 21.93
CA THR A 116 10.54 -39.70 23.14
C THR A 116 9.62 -40.86 22.76
N ASP A 117 9.35 -41.75 23.70
CA ASP A 117 8.43 -42.87 23.46
C ASP A 117 7.01 -42.39 23.16
N GLN A 118 6.58 -41.28 23.78
CA GLN A 118 5.29 -40.65 23.51
C GLN A 118 5.23 -40.03 22.12
N GLU A 119 6.24 -39.24 21.73
CA GLU A 119 6.31 -38.65 20.38
C GLU A 119 6.29 -39.73 19.30
N ARG A 120 7.03 -40.83 19.53
CA ARG A 120 7.03 -42.00 18.65
C ARG A 120 5.65 -42.64 18.56
N ALA A 121 4.96 -42.84 19.67
CA ALA A 121 3.63 -43.42 19.70
C ALA A 121 2.61 -42.58 18.92
N ILE A 122 2.68 -41.24 19.04
CA ILE A 122 1.85 -40.29 18.28
C ILE A 122 2.09 -40.47 16.78
N LEU A 123 3.34 -40.44 16.32
CA LEU A 123 3.66 -40.60 14.90
C LEU A 123 3.22 -41.96 14.34
N ILE A 124 3.39 -43.04 15.10
CA ILE A 124 2.94 -44.38 14.71
C ILE A 124 1.43 -44.39 14.53
N ARG A 125 0.71 -43.91 15.54
CA ARG A 125 -0.75 -43.91 15.53
C ARG A 125 -1.32 -43.03 14.43
N TRP A 126 -0.74 -41.86 14.20
CA TRP A 126 -1.09 -41.00 13.08
C TRP A 126 -1.00 -41.75 11.74
N ILE A 127 0.08 -42.51 11.50
CA ILE A 127 0.21 -43.31 10.28
C ILE A 127 -0.86 -44.40 10.21
N GLU A 128 -1.15 -45.08 11.32
CA GLU A 128 -2.21 -46.10 11.40
C GLU A 128 -3.60 -45.54 11.11
N GLU A 129 -3.89 -44.33 11.58
CA GLU A 129 -5.17 -43.62 11.40
C GLU A 129 -5.34 -43.04 9.98
N GLY A 130 -4.33 -43.15 9.12
CA GLY A 130 -4.40 -42.69 7.72
C GLY A 130 -3.41 -41.60 7.35
N ALA A 131 -2.58 -41.17 8.30
CA ALA A 131 -1.56 -40.14 8.13
C ALA A 131 -2.09 -38.81 7.58
N GLU A 132 -3.33 -38.43 7.90
CA GLU A 132 -3.93 -37.22 7.32
C GLU A 132 -3.10 -35.97 7.66
N TYR A 133 -2.79 -35.19 6.62
CA TYR A 133 -2.11 -33.90 6.75
C TYR A 133 -3.16 -32.81 6.72
N GLU A 134 -2.99 -31.82 7.58
CA GLU A 134 -3.85 -30.63 7.61
C GLU A 134 -3.05 -29.35 7.35
N PRO A 135 -3.68 -28.31 6.78
CA PRO A 135 -3.12 -26.96 6.79
C PRO A 135 -2.80 -26.51 8.22
N HIS A 136 -1.83 -25.60 8.38
CA HIS A 136 -1.54 -25.01 9.69
C HIS A 136 -2.83 -24.45 10.31
N TRP A 137 -3.05 -24.68 11.61
CA TRP A 137 -4.29 -24.30 12.31
C TRP A 137 -4.70 -22.84 12.07
N SER A 138 -3.73 -21.92 11.94
CA SER A 138 -3.97 -20.49 11.69
C SER A 138 -4.54 -20.17 10.31
N PHE A 139 -4.40 -21.07 9.33
CA PHE A 139 -4.97 -20.95 7.98
C PHE A 139 -6.27 -21.74 7.81
N GLN A 140 -6.74 -22.38 8.87
CA GLN A 140 -8.05 -23.02 8.88
C GLN A 140 -9.11 -22.05 9.38
N ARG A 141 -10.32 -22.19 8.83
CA ARG A 141 -11.45 -21.38 9.28
C ARG A 141 -11.79 -21.74 10.73
N PRO A 142 -11.82 -20.77 11.67
CA PRO A 142 -12.21 -21.04 13.05
C PRO A 142 -13.63 -21.61 13.12
N GLN A 143 -13.82 -22.64 13.95
CA GLN A 143 -15.13 -23.24 14.19
C GLN A 143 -15.68 -22.79 15.54
N LYS A 144 -16.98 -22.48 15.59
CA LYS A 144 -17.63 -22.06 16.83
C LYS A 144 -17.96 -23.29 17.67
N ASN A 145 -17.28 -23.42 18.81
CA ASN A 145 -17.56 -24.47 19.79
C ASN A 145 -18.90 -24.25 20.49
N LYS A 146 -19.60 -25.35 20.82
CA LYS A 146 -20.78 -25.31 21.67
C LYS A 146 -20.32 -25.22 23.12
N ILE A 147 -20.75 -24.16 23.80
CA ILE A 147 -20.48 -23.93 25.23
C ILE A 147 -21.80 -23.97 26.01
N PRO A 148 -21.78 -24.24 27.32
CA PRO A 148 -22.95 -24.07 28.18
C PRO A 148 -23.52 -22.65 28.06
N PRO A 149 -24.86 -22.47 27.98
CA PRO A 149 -25.47 -21.15 27.76
C PRO A 149 -25.26 -20.18 28.94
N ASP A 150 -25.05 -20.72 30.15
CA ASP A 150 -24.96 -19.94 31.39
C ASP A 150 -23.49 -19.58 31.76
N GLU A 151 -22.52 -19.87 30.90
CA GLU A 151 -21.10 -19.60 31.14
C GLU A 151 -20.54 -18.65 30.07
N HIS A 152 -19.76 -17.66 30.51
CA HIS A 152 -19.09 -16.75 29.57
C HIS A 152 -18.05 -17.55 28.76
N PRO A 153 -18.00 -17.42 27.42
CA PRO A 153 -17.15 -18.26 26.56
C PRO A 153 -15.68 -18.25 26.97
N VAL A 154 -15.15 -17.07 27.32
CA VAL A 154 -13.74 -16.91 27.69
C VAL A 154 -13.42 -17.70 28.96
N ASP A 155 -14.28 -17.59 29.96
CA ASP A 155 -14.09 -18.27 31.25
C ASP A 155 -14.21 -19.78 31.09
N HIS A 156 -15.16 -20.26 30.28
CA HIS A 156 -15.31 -21.67 29.96
C HIS A 156 -14.00 -22.27 29.44
N PHE A 157 -13.42 -21.68 28.38
CA PHE A 157 -12.19 -22.21 27.77
C PHE A 157 -10.97 -22.11 28.68
N ILE A 158 -10.85 -21.02 29.45
CA ILE A 158 -9.75 -20.86 30.42
C ILE A 158 -9.88 -21.88 31.54
N ASN A 159 -11.08 -22.04 32.13
CA ASN A 159 -11.32 -22.97 33.23
C ASN A 159 -11.08 -24.42 32.82
N GLU A 160 -11.49 -24.82 31.62
CA GLU A 160 -11.19 -26.16 31.09
C GLU A 160 -9.68 -26.41 31.00
N LYS A 161 -8.90 -25.43 30.48
CA LYS A 161 -7.44 -25.56 30.42
C LYS A 161 -6.77 -25.55 31.78
N LEU A 162 -7.26 -24.77 32.74
CA LEU A 162 -6.78 -24.80 34.12
C LEU A 162 -6.98 -26.18 34.75
N LYS A 163 -8.15 -26.80 34.58
CA LYS A 163 -8.44 -28.16 35.08
C LYS A 163 -7.51 -29.19 34.44
N GLU A 164 -7.32 -29.13 33.13
CA GLU A 164 -6.42 -30.02 32.37
C GLU A 164 -4.98 -29.96 32.92
N HIS A 165 -4.48 -28.75 33.15
CA HIS A 165 -3.13 -28.53 33.68
C HIS A 165 -3.04 -28.59 35.21
N LYS A 166 -4.15 -28.89 35.92
CA LYS A 166 -4.23 -28.93 37.39
C LYS A 166 -3.79 -27.61 38.05
N LEU A 167 -4.09 -26.51 37.39
CA LEU A 167 -3.86 -25.16 37.87
C LEU A 167 -5.14 -24.61 38.51
N VAL A 168 -4.98 -23.69 39.45
CA VAL A 168 -6.08 -22.98 40.11
C VAL A 168 -5.97 -21.51 39.73
N ALA A 169 -7.11 -20.88 39.42
CA ALA A 169 -7.15 -19.45 39.14
C ALA A 169 -6.68 -18.64 40.35
N ASN A 170 -5.98 -17.53 40.09
CA ASN A 170 -5.66 -16.58 41.13
C ASN A 170 -6.94 -15.97 41.72
N PRO A 171 -6.93 -15.56 43.00
CA PRO A 171 -8.05 -14.82 43.56
C PRO A 171 -8.26 -13.51 42.78
N PRO A 172 -9.51 -12.99 42.73
CA PRO A 172 -9.79 -11.68 42.15
C PRO A 172 -8.86 -10.60 42.71
N ALA A 173 -8.49 -9.65 41.86
CA ALA A 173 -7.73 -8.48 42.31
C ALA A 173 -8.54 -7.70 43.35
N ASN A 174 -7.86 -7.07 44.31
CA ASN A 174 -8.55 -6.17 45.23
C ASN A 174 -9.19 -4.99 44.45
N PRO A 175 -10.28 -4.40 44.97
CA PRO A 175 -11.01 -3.36 44.26
C PRO A 175 -10.15 -2.17 43.82
N GLU A 176 -9.16 -1.77 44.61
CA GLU A 176 -8.25 -0.66 44.33
C GLU A 176 -7.36 -0.94 43.11
N ASN A 177 -6.82 -2.16 42.99
CA ASN A 177 -6.05 -2.53 41.80
C ASN A 177 -6.96 -2.73 40.59
N LEU A 178 -8.17 -3.24 40.78
CA LEU A 178 -9.11 -3.50 39.70
C LEU A 178 -9.53 -2.20 39.02
N ILE A 179 -9.98 -1.19 39.78
CA ILE A 179 -10.34 0.11 39.21
C ILE A 179 -9.14 0.75 38.51
N ARG A 180 -7.96 0.72 39.13
CA ARG A 180 -6.75 1.30 38.54
C ARG A 180 -6.42 0.66 37.19
N ARG A 181 -6.49 -0.68 37.09
CA ARG A 181 -6.23 -1.41 35.85
C ARG A 181 -7.23 -1.05 34.76
N LEU A 182 -8.52 -1.08 35.08
CA LEU A 182 -9.58 -0.74 34.12
C LEU A 182 -9.42 0.66 33.54
N TYR A 183 -9.07 1.63 34.39
CA TYR A 183 -8.83 3.01 33.98
C TYR A 183 -7.63 3.15 33.02
N PHE A 184 -6.50 2.50 33.33
CA PHE A 184 -5.35 2.51 32.42
C PHE A 184 -5.58 1.72 31.13
N ASP A 185 -6.23 0.56 31.23
CA ASP A 185 -6.47 -0.31 30.08
C ASP A 185 -7.47 0.33 29.11
N LEU A 186 -8.58 0.86 29.62
CA LEU A 186 -9.65 1.42 28.79
C LEU A 186 -9.40 2.88 28.41
N ASN A 187 -8.86 3.72 29.30
CA ASN A 187 -8.73 5.17 29.05
C ASN A 187 -7.28 5.68 29.04
N GLY A 188 -6.29 4.87 29.40
CA GLY A 188 -4.88 5.31 29.47
C GLY A 188 -4.56 6.27 30.63
N LEU A 189 -5.54 6.61 31.47
CA LEU A 189 -5.42 7.60 32.55
C LEU A 189 -5.84 6.98 33.89
N PRO A 190 -5.24 7.39 35.02
CA PRO A 190 -5.66 6.91 36.34
C PRO A 190 -7.05 7.43 36.73
N PRO A 191 -7.78 6.74 37.64
CA PRO A 191 -9.01 7.28 38.22
C PRO A 191 -8.72 8.49 39.11
N SER A 192 -9.70 9.41 39.23
CA SER A 192 -9.71 10.40 40.30
C SER A 192 -9.96 9.73 41.65
N LEU A 193 -9.62 10.42 42.76
CA LEU A 193 -9.90 9.90 44.10
C LEU A 193 -11.40 9.72 44.32
N GLU A 194 -12.22 10.66 43.84
CA GLU A 194 -13.68 10.60 43.96
C GLU A 194 -14.28 9.45 43.14
N GLU A 195 -13.70 9.13 41.99
CA GLU A 195 -14.11 7.98 41.17
C GLU A 195 -13.74 6.66 41.84
N ALA A 196 -12.55 6.59 42.43
CA ALA A 196 -12.12 5.45 43.23
C ALA A 196 -13.01 5.24 44.45
N ASP A 197 -13.23 6.28 45.27
CA ASP A 197 -14.07 6.19 46.45
C ASP A 197 -15.51 5.78 46.10
N ARG A 198 -16.04 6.25 44.97
CA ARG A 198 -17.38 5.86 44.50
C ARG A 198 -17.46 4.38 44.14
N PHE A 199 -16.46 3.84 43.45
CA PHE A 199 -16.41 2.42 43.12
C PHE A 199 -16.21 1.56 44.37
N LEU A 200 -15.32 1.97 45.27
CA LEU A 200 -15.01 1.25 46.52
C LEU A 200 -16.19 1.23 47.50
N SER A 201 -17.06 2.23 47.43
CA SER A 201 -18.25 2.34 48.29
C SER A 201 -19.53 1.77 47.69
N ASP A 202 -19.53 1.32 46.43
CA ASP A 202 -20.68 0.68 45.78
C ASP A 202 -20.67 -0.84 46.07
N PRO A 203 -21.58 -1.36 46.93
CA PRO A 203 -21.63 -2.78 47.25
C PRO A 203 -22.40 -3.61 46.21
N SER A 204 -22.88 -3.01 45.12
CA SER A 204 -23.70 -3.71 44.14
C SER A 204 -22.88 -4.70 43.29
N GLU A 205 -23.47 -5.86 43.00
CA GLU A 205 -22.84 -6.89 42.16
C GLU A 205 -22.56 -6.41 40.73
N ILE A 206 -23.22 -5.33 40.30
CA ILE A 206 -23.09 -4.71 38.97
C ILE A 206 -22.16 -3.48 38.96
N ALA A 207 -21.49 -3.16 40.07
CA ALA A 207 -20.61 -1.98 40.17
C ALA A 207 -19.48 -2.02 39.13
N LEU A 208 -18.94 -3.21 38.87
CA LEU A 208 -17.90 -3.43 37.87
C LEU A 208 -18.40 -3.17 36.44
N GLU A 209 -19.55 -3.73 36.08
CA GLU A 209 -20.15 -3.55 34.74
C GLU A 209 -20.47 -2.07 34.48
N LYS A 210 -21.09 -1.39 35.45
CA LYS A 210 -21.34 0.05 35.36
C LYS A 210 -20.07 0.87 35.18
N LEU A 211 -18.99 0.49 35.87
CA LEU A 211 -17.71 1.15 35.71
C LEU A 211 -17.17 0.95 34.29
N VAL A 212 -17.20 -0.28 33.77
CA VAL A 212 -16.75 -0.59 32.40
C VAL A 212 -17.56 0.22 31.37
N ASP A 213 -18.89 0.22 31.46
CA ASP A 213 -19.75 1.01 30.57
C ASP A 213 -19.44 2.52 30.63
N THR A 214 -19.19 3.02 31.84
CA THR A 214 -18.79 4.42 32.05
C THR A 214 -17.43 4.71 31.39
N LEU A 215 -16.47 3.79 31.49
CA LEU A 215 -15.15 3.98 30.87
C LEU A 215 -15.23 3.90 29.34
N LEU A 216 -15.95 2.92 28.79
CA LEU A 216 -16.13 2.74 27.35
C LEU A 216 -16.85 3.93 26.69
N SER A 217 -17.69 4.66 27.43
CA SER A 217 -18.39 5.86 26.93
C SER A 217 -17.56 7.15 26.97
N ARG A 218 -16.34 7.13 27.54
CA ARG A 218 -15.49 8.32 27.64
C ARG A 218 -14.73 8.56 26.33
N PRO A 219 -14.50 9.82 25.92
CA PRO A 219 -13.66 10.13 24.76
C PRO A 219 -12.24 9.53 24.84
N ALA A 220 -11.69 9.45 26.06
CA ALA A 220 -10.38 8.88 26.34
C ALA A 220 -10.27 7.38 25.96
N TYR A 221 -11.40 6.66 25.86
CA TYR A 221 -11.40 5.29 25.38
C TYR A 221 -10.91 5.20 23.93
N GLY A 222 -11.49 6.00 23.04
CA GLY A 222 -11.07 6.06 21.65
C GLY A 222 -9.62 6.53 21.49
N GLU A 223 -9.16 7.48 22.31
CA GLU A 223 -7.76 7.93 22.31
C GLU A 223 -6.81 6.80 22.72
N ARG A 224 -7.15 6.05 23.77
CA ARG A 224 -6.35 4.92 24.26
C ARG A 224 -6.27 3.81 23.22
N MET A 225 -7.39 3.41 22.62
CA MET A 225 -7.44 2.35 21.61
C MET A 225 -6.77 2.77 20.29
N ALA A 226 -6.93 4.03 19.90
CA ALA A 226 -6.31 4.56 18.68
C ALA A 226 -4.78 4.63 18.77
N ALA A 227 -4.20 4.78 19.96
CA ALA A 227 -2.75 4.86 20.14
C ALA A 227 -2.01 3.65 19.55
N ASP A 228 -2.43 2.44 19.91
CA ASP A 228 -1.80 1.21 19.41
C ASP A 228 -2.09 1.02 17.90
N TRP A 229 -3.28 1.43 17.42
CA TRP A 229 -3.61 1.38 16.00
C TRP A 229 -2.76 2.34 15.16
N MET A 230 -2.47 3.53 15.69
CA MET A 230 -1.63 4.52 15.02
C MET A 230 -0.21 4.00 14.78
N ASP A 231 0.35 3.26 15.73
CA ASP A 231 1.66 2.61 15.57
C ASP A 231 1.61 1.55 14.45
N VAL A 232 0.55 0.73 14.41
CA VAL A 232 0.34 -0.27 13.35
C VAL A 232 0.18 0.39 11.98
N ALA A 233 -0.54 1.51 11.91
CA ALA A 233 -0.76 2.26 10.69
C ALA A 233 0.46 3.10 10.25
N ARG A 234 1.47 3.25 11.13
CA ARG A 234 2.65 4.12 10.98
C ARG A 234 2.29 5.59 10.86
N TYR A 235 1.29 6.02 11.63
CA TYR A 235 0.91 7.42 11.68
C TYR A 235 2.08 8.27 12.19
N ALA A 236 2.33 9.39 11.52
CA ALA A 236 3.25 10.44 11.96
C ALA A 236 2.75 11.79 11.49
N ASP A 237 2.97 12.83 12.29
CA ASP A 237 2.69 14.23 11.91
C ASP A 237 3.76 14.80 10.96
N SER A 238 4.70 13.97 10.50
CA SER A 238 5.81 14.35 9.61
C SER A 238 6.16 13.27 8.59
N ASP A 239 7.02 13.60 7.63
CA ASP A 239 7.46 12.69 6.56
C ASP A 239 8.29 11.51 7.05
N GLY A 240 8.91 11.64 8.22
CA GLY A 240 9.70 10.62 8.89
C GLY A 240 11.01 10.30 8.18
N TYR A 241 11.48 11.12 7.24
CA TYR A 241 12.71 10.90 6.46
C TYR A 241 13.58 12.18 6.43
N LEU A 242 14.37 12.42 5.38
CA LEU A 242 15.43 13.44 5.33
C LEU A 242 14.98 14.84 5.77
N ASP A 243 14.01 15.45 5.06
CA ASP A 243 13.55 16.81 5.37
C ASP A 243 12.49 16.86 6.48
N ASP A 244 11.95 15.68 6.86
CA ASP A 244 10.93 15.47 7.89
C ASP A 244 9.81 16.52 7.93
N LYS A 245 9.25 16.89 6.76
CA LYS A 245 8.23 17.94 6.66
C LYS A 245 6.95 17.54 7.38
N HIS A 246 6.24 18.55 7.90
CA HIS A 246 4.93 18.34 8.52
C HIS A 246 3.89 17.78 7.53
N ARG A 247 3.04 16.88 8.04
CA ARG A 247 1.94 16.23 7.33
C ARG A 247 0.60 16.59 7.95
N ALA A 248 -0.32 17.10 7.13
CA ALA A 248 -1.69 17.41 7.55
C ALA A 248 -2.60 16.15 7.58
N PHE A 249 -2.20 15.10 8.31
CA PHE A 249 -2.95 13.84 8.44
C PHE A 249 -3.76 13.72 9.74
N SER A 250 -3.74 14.75 10.61
CA SER A 250 -4.52 14.75 11.85
C SER A 250 -6.02 14.43 11.66
N PRO A 251 -6.70 14.81 10.56
CA PRO A 251 -8.09 14.40 10.35
C PRO A 251 -8.27 12.87 10.28
N TRP A 252 -7.30 12.13 9.75
CA TRP A 252 -7.34 10.66 9.74
C TRP A 252 -7.19 10.09 11.15
N ARG A 253 -6.28 10.64 11.97
CA ARG A 253 -6.14 10.28 13.39
C ARG A 253 -7.46 10.50 14.12
N ASP A 254 -8.04 11.68 13.96
CA ASP A 254 -9.29 12.04 14.64
C ASP A 254 -10.44 11.14 14.18
N TRP A 255 -10.43 10.71 12.92
CA TRP A 255 -11.35 9.68 12.41
C TRP A 255 -11.16 8.32 13.10
N VAL A 256 -9.93 7.84 13.31
CA VAL A 256 -9.66 6.58 14.04
C VAL A 256 -10.20 6.66 15.47
N ILE A 257 -9.90 7.75 16.19
CA ILE A 257 -10.39 7.98 17.56
C ILE A 257 -11.92 7.96 17.59
N SER A 258 -12.56 8.63 16.64
CA SER A 258 -14.02 8.65 16.48
C SER A 258 -14.60 7.27 16.13
N ALA A 259 -13.92 6.48 15.31
CA ALA A 259 -14.35 5.13 14.94
C ALA A 259 -14.41 4.20 16.17
N PHE A 260 -13.40 4.24 17.05
CA PHE A 260 -13.43 3.51 18.32
C PHE A 260 -14.53 4.00 19.26
N ASN A 261 -14.65 5.33 19.45
CA ASN A 261 -15.66 5.90 20.34
C ASN A 261 -17.10 5.63 19.89
N ARG A 262 -17.35 5.48 18.59
CA ARG A 262 -18.67 5.11 18.04
C ARG A 262 -18.88 3.59 17.94
N ASN A 263 -17.92 2.80 18.40
CA ASN A 263 -17.94 1.34 18.30
C ASN A 263 -18.23 0.86 16.86
N MET A 264 -17.49 1.43 15.89
CA MET A 264 -17.63 1.07 14.48
C MET A 264 -17.41 -0.44 14.30
N PRO A 265 -18.28 -1.15 13.55
CA PRO A 265 -18.07 -2.55 13.23
C PRO A 265 -16.69 -2.79 12.59
N TYR A 266 -15.99 -3.83 13.04
CA TYR A 266 -14.61 -4.09 12.61
C TYR A 266 -14.50 -4.31 11.09
N ASP A 267 -15.48 -5.00 10.49
CA ASP A 267 -15.55 -5.20 9.04
C ASP A 267 -15.64 -3.86 8.28
N GLN A 268 -16.44 -2.92 8.78
CA GLN A 268 -16.51 -1.57 8.22
C GLN A 268 -15.19 -0.79 8.43
N PHE A 269 -14.63 -0.83 9.64
CA PHE A 269 -13.38 -0.13 9.97
C PHE A 269 -12.19 -0.57 9.09
N VAL A 270 -12.06 -1.88 8.85
CA VAL A 270 -11.03 -2.43 7.97
C VAL A 270 -11.31 -2.09 6.51
N THR A 271 -12.55 -2.27 6.06
CA THR A 271 -12.94 -2.04 4.66
C THR A 271 -12.69 -0.59 4.26
N TRP A 272 -13.07 0.38 5.10
CA TRP A 272 -12.91 1.80 4.80
C TRP A 272 -11.44 2.23 4.77
N GLN A 273 -10.57 1.63 5.58
CA GLN A 273 -9.14 1.93 5.53
C GLN A 273 -8.42 1.34 4.32
N LEU A 274 -8.85 0.16 3.86
CA LEU A 274 -8.24 -0.48 2.71
C LEU A 274 -8.77 0.05 1.37
N ALA A 275 -10.06 0.38 1.30
CA ALA A 275 -10.77 0.61 0.04
C ALA A 275 -11.98 1.56 0.17
N GLY A 276 -11.98 2.48 1.14
CA GLY A 276 -13.09 3.41 1.38
C GLY A 276 -13.34 4.42 0.25
N ASP A 277 -12.40 4.60 -0.67
CA ASP A 277 -12.54 5.32 -1.95
C ASP A 277 -13.15 4.46 -3.07
N LEU A 278 -13.11 3.13 -2.94
CA LEU A 278 -13.61 2.16 -3.93
C LEU A 278 -14.99 1.58 -3.57
N ILE A 279 -15.54 1.89 -2.39
CA ILE A 279 -16.89 1.45 -2.04
C ILE A 279 -17.95 2.14 -2.91
N PRO A 280 -19.14 1.54 -3.09
CA PRO A 280 -20.23 2.21 -3.78
C PRO A 280 -20.59 3.54 -3.10
N GLN A 281 -20.65 4.62 -3.88
CA GLN A 281 -20.97 5.98 -3.41
C GLN A 281 -20.07 6.42 -2.24
N PRO A 282 -18.75 6.56 -2.47
CA PRO A 282 -17.81 6.89 -1.41
C PRO A 282 -18.13 8.28 -0.83
N SER A 283 -18.06 8.40 0.49
CA SER A 283 -18.24 9.67 1.20
C SER A 283 -16.89 10.30 1.51
N GLN A 284 -16.85 11.59 1.87
CA GLN A 284 -15.61 12.22 2.34
C GLN A 284 -14.99 11.45 3.52
N GLU A 285 -15.81 10.87 4.40
CA GLU A 285 -15.36 10.09 5.54
C GLU A 285 -14.73 8.74 5.12
N SER A 286 -15.34 8.03 4.17
CA SER A 286 -14.79 6.75 3.70
C SER A 286 -13.51 6.95 2.88
N ILE A 287 -13.44 8.02 2.07
CA ILE A 287 -12.21 8.38 1.33
C ILE A 287 -11.12 8.79 2.33
N LEU A 288 -11.47 9.58 3.36
CA LEU A 288 -10.52 9.97 4.42
C LEU A 288 -9.92 8.74 5.09
N ALA A 289 -10.72 7.75 5.46
CA ALA A 289 -10.24 6.52 6.10
C ALA A 289 -9.19 5.78 5.26
N THR A 290 -9.32 5.81 3.93
CA THR A 290 -8.39 5.16 2.97
C THR A 290 -6.98 5.76 3.03
N ALA A 291 -6.82 6.93 3.64
CA ALA A 291 -5.51 7.54 3.88
C ALA A 291 -4.54 6.64 4.68
N PHE A 292 -5.03 5.58 5.34
CA PHE A 292 -4.23 4.48 5.89
C PHE A 292 -3.14 3.99 4.91
N ASN A 293 -3.48 3.85 3.62
CA ASN A 293 -2.54 3.41 2.58
C ASN A 293 -1.45 4.45 2.25
N ARG A 294 -1.50 5.66 2.81
CA ARG A 294 -0.60 6.80 2.52
C ARG A 294 0.16 7.31 3.74
N LEU A 295 0.07 6.62 4.87
CA LEU A 295 0.78 6.98 6.11
C LEU A 295 2.26 6.60 6.12
N HIS A 296 2.73 5.88 5.09
CA HIS A 296 4.13 5.50 4.94
C HIS A 296 5.09 6.69 4.92
N ARG A 297 6.35 6.44 5.31
CA ARG A 297 7.42 7.45 5.22
C ARG A 297 7.57 7.92 3.77
N LYS A 298 7.91 9.20 3.59
CA LYS A 298 8.14 9.78 2.25
C LYS A 298 9.53 10.36 2.20
N ASN A 299 10.25 10.08 1.12
CA ASN A 299 11.51 10.76 0.84
C ASN A 299 11.26 11.98 -0.04
N SER A 300 11.98 13.05 0.23
CA SER A 300 12.01 14.31 -0.51
C SER A 300 13.43 14.70 -0.91
N GLU A 301 14.43 13.85 -0.68
CA GLU A 301 15.84 14.11 -0.94
C GLU A 301 16.11 14.54 -2.39
N ALA A 302 17.10 15.42 -2.58
CA ALA A 302 17.53 15.83 -3.90
C ALA A 302 18.28 14.65 -4.57
N GLY A 303 17.87 14.28 -5.79
CA GLY A 303 18.48 13.18 -6.54
C GLY A 303 17.85 11.81 -6.30
N ILE A 304 16.70 11.73 -5.60
CA ILE A 304 15.95 10.48 -5.52
C ILE A 304 15.53 9.98 -6.90
N VAL A 305 15.49 8.66 -7.05
CA VAL A 305 14.84 8.03 -8.20
C VAL A 305 13.36 7.86 -7.87
N PHE A 306 12.51 8.63 -8.56
CA PHE A 306 11.06 8.64 -8.33
C PHE A 306 10.45 7.23 -8.37
N GLU A 307 10.83 6.43 -9.38
CA GLU A 307 10.31 5.06 -9.54
C GLU A 307 10.76 4.09 -8.44
N GLU A 308 11.97 4.27 -7.90
CA GLU A 308 12.47 3.48 -6.77
C GLU A 308 11.57 3.69 -5.55
N TYR A 309 11.37 4.95 -5.16
CA TYR A 309 10.55 5.26 -3.98
C TYR A 309 9.06 4.99 -4.21
N ARG A 310 8.54 5.17 -5.43
CA ARG A 310 7.18 4.75 -5.77
C ARG A 310 7.00 3.25 -5.54
N THR A 311 7.99 2.44 -5.94
CA THR A 311 8.01 1.00 -5.71
C THR A 311 8.14 0.65 -4.21
N GLU A 312 8.98 1.37 -3.45
CA GLU A 312 9.09 1.19 -2.01
C GLU A 312 7.79 1.52 -1.27
N TYR A 313 7.03 2.54 -1.70
CA TYR A 313 5.74 2.87 -1.09
C TYR A 313 4.70 1.77 -1.30
N VAL A 314 4.71 1.13 -2.46
CA VAL A 314 3.85 -0.04 -2.70
C VAL A 314 4.29 -1.22 -1.83
N ALA A 315 5.59 -1.49 -1.72
CA ALA A 315 6.11 -2.54 -0.84
C ALA A 315 5.72 -2.30 0.63
N ASP A 316 5.80 -1.05 1.09
CA ASP A 316 5.36 -0.65 2.42
C ASP A 316 3.85 -0.95 2.64
N ARG A 317 2.97 -0.67 1.67
CA ARG A 317 1.54 -1.02 1.76
C ARG A 317 1.33 -2.51 1.93
N VAL A 318 2.01 -3.33 1.12
CA VAL A 318 1.96 -4.81 1.22
C VAL A 318 2.33 -5.27 2.63
N ASN A 319 3.46 -4.76 3.13
CA ASN A 319 4.01 -5.14 4.43
C ASN A 319 3.09 -4.76 5.60
N THR A 320 2.52 -3.56 5.59
CA THR A 320 1.54 -3.18 6.62
C THR A 320 0.23 -3.91 6.47
N PHE A 321 -0.26 -4.13 5.25
CA PHE A 321 -1.49 -4.89 5.07
C PHE A 321 -1.34 -6.30 5.66
N SER A 322 -0.23 -6.97 5.36
CA SER A 322 0.02 -8.32 5.87
C SER A 322 0.14 -8.34 7.39
N LYS A 323 0.86 -7.38 7.99
CA LYS A 323 1.03 -7.31 9.45
C LYS A 323 -0.25 -6.91 10.18
N ALA A 324 -0.92 -5.86 9.71
CA ALA A 324 -2.07 -5.25 10.39
C ALA A 324 -3.33 -6.11 10.31
N PHE A 325 -3.58 -6.76 9.16
CA PHE A 325 -4.84 -7.47 8.92
C PHE A 325 -4.70 -8.98 8.81
N LEU A 326 -3.56 -9.49 8.31
CA LEU A 326 -3.35 -10.94 8.22
C LEU A 326 -2.60 -11.50 9.44
N GLY A 327 -1.90 -10.65 10.20
CA GLY A 327 -0.98 -11.10 11.25
C GLY A 327 0.22 -11.87 10.70
N LEU A 328 0.61 -11.62 9.45
CA LEU A 328 1.70 -12.32 8.74
C LEU A 328 2.78 -11.34 8.28
N THR A 329 4.03 -11.79 8.30
CA THR A 329 5.16 -11.05 7.73
C THR A 329 5.38 -11.45 6.29
N MET A 330 5.03 -10.60 5.34
CA MET A 330 5.28 -10.87 3.91
C MET A 330 6.65 -10.34 3.43
N GLU A 331 7.38 -9.60 4.25
CA GLU A 331 8.61 -8.91 3.85
C GLU A 331 9.67 -9.84 3.24
N CYS A 332 9.88 -11.02 3.82
CA CYS A 332 10.88 -11.95 3.30
C CYS A 332 10.51 -12.44 1.90
N ALA A 333 9.21 -12.58 1.62
CA ALA A 333 8.66 -13.00 0.33
C ALA A 333 9.02 -12.05 -0.81
N ARG A 334 9.43 -10.81 -0.51
CA ARG A 334 9.88 -9.83 -1.51
C ARG A 334 11.04 -10.35 -2.35
N CYS A 335 12.04 -10.98 -1.73
CA CYS A 335 13.29 -11.36 -2.40
C CYS A 335 13.37 -12.86 -2.73
N HIS A 336 12.67 -13.70 -1.97
CA HIS A 336 12.64 -15.15 -2.11
C HIS A 336 11.38 -15.70 -1.42
N ASP A 337 10.95 -16.94 -1.68
CA ASP A 337 9.82 -17.53 -0.95
C ASP A 337 10.00 -17.41 0.57
N HIS A 338 8.93 -17.10 1.30
CA HIS A 338 8.99 -16.85 2.73
C HIS A 338 9.55 -18.06 3.48
N LYS A 339 10.41 -17.80 4.47
CA LYS A 339 11.21 -18.86 5.13
C LYS A 339 10.38 -19.81 5.99
N TYR A 340 9.32 -19.30 6.62
CA TYR A 340 8.53 -20.04 7.62
C TYR A 340 7.07 -20.21 7.19
N ASP A 341 6.40 -19.12 6.83
CA ASP A 341 5.05 -19.13 6.29
C ASP A 341 4.97 -19.58 4.82
N PRO A 342 3.86 -20.23 4.41
CA PRO A 342 3.66 -20.74 3.06
C PRO A 342 3.27 -19.61 2.09
N ILE A 343 4.18 -18.65 1.89
CA ILE A 343 3.98 -17.50 1.00
C ILE A 343 5.13 -17.48 0.00
N SER A 344 4.83 -17.73 -1.26
CA SER A 344 5.80 -17.64 -2.35
C SER A 344 6.13 -16.19 -2.70
N GLN A 345 7.30 -15.96 -3.32
CA GLN A 345 7.64 -14.66 -3.88
C GLN A 345 6.63 -14.22 -4.94
N LYS A 346 6.09 -15.16 -5.71
CA LYS A 346 5.06 -14.87 -6.70
C LYS A 346 3.82 -14.25 -6.05
N GLU A 347 3.33 -14.86 -4.96
CA GLU A 347 2.16 -14.36 -4.22
C GLU A 347 2.42 -12.98 -3.60
N TYR A 348 3.65 -12.69 -3.15
CA TYR A 348 4.04 -11.34 -2.72
C TYR A 348 3.81 -10.30 -3.83
N TYR A 349 4.26 -10.59 -5.05
CA TYR A 349 4.09 -9.66 -6.18
C TYR A 349 2.65 -9.62 -6.73
N GLU A 350 1.85 -10.67 -6.52
CA GLU A 350 0.41 -10.64 -6.78
C GLU A 350 -0.30 -9.67 -5.81
N VAL A 351 0.04 -9.69 -4.51
CA VAL A 351 -0.47 -8.71 -3.53
C VAL A 351 0.07 -7.31 -3.83
N PHE A 352 1.35 -7.17 -4.20
CA PHE A 352 1.94 -5.91 -4.64
C PHE A 352 1.15 -5.27 -5.79
N ALA A 353 0.71 -6.05 -6.77
CA ALA A 353 -0.05 -5.56 -7.91
C ALA A 353 -1.41 -4.92 -7.53
N TYR A 354 -2.03 -5.31 -6.41
CA TYR A 354 -3.24 -4.65 -5.91
C TYR A 354 -2.96 -3.22 -5.42
N PHE A 355 -1.86 -3.03 -4.69
CA PHE A 355 -1.46 -1.73 -4.16
C PHE A 355 -0.72 -0.85 -5.18
N ASN A 356 -0.21 -1.46 -6.27
CA ASN A 356 0.47 -0.78 -7.37
C ASN A 356 -0.49 -0.08 -8.35
N ARG A 357 -1.48 0.65 -7.82
CA ARG A 357 -2.51 1.33 -8.63
C ARG A 357 -2.68 2.80 -8.27
N THR A 358 -2.03 3.27 -7.21
CA THR A 358 -2.05 4.67 -6.82
C THR A 358 -1.21 5.48 -7.79
N ASN A 359 -1.82 6.45 -8.47
CA ASN A 359 -1.11 7.36 -9.35
C ASN A 359 -0.34 8.42 -8.52
N GLU A 360 0.92 8.13 -8.23
CA GLU A 360 1.80 8.96 -7.41
C GLU A 360 3.24 8.93 -7.91
N LEU A 361 4.00 9.98 -7.58
CA LEU A 361 5.37 10.19 -8.09
C LEU A 361 6.45 9.44 -7.29
N GLY A 362 6.16 8.95 -6.07
CA GLY A 362 7.20 8.39 -5.20
C GLY A 362 7.96 9.44 -4.36
N THR A 363 7.46 10.66 -4.23
CA THR A 363 8.06 11.71 -3.39
C THR A 363 7.01 12.53 -2.66
N ALA A 364 7.41 13.22 -1.59
CA ALA A 364 6.68 14.40 -1.17
C ALA A 364 6.92 15.54 -2.19
N VAL A 365 5.84 16.05 -2.79
CA VAL A 365 5.88 17.25 -3.62
C VAL A 365 6.39 18.42 -2.78
N TYR A 366 7.42 19.11 -3.27
CA TYR A 366 8.17 20.09 -2.47
C TYR A 366 7.69 21.54 -2.63
N GLY A 367 6.82 21.82 -3.61
CA GLY A 367 6.42 23.18 -3.94
C GLY A 367 5.39 23.79 -2.98
N PRO A 368 5.29 25.13 -2.97
CA PRO A 368 4.50 25.88 -2.00
C PRO A 368 3.00 25.63 -2.19
N GLY A 369 2.31 25.39 -1.07
CA GLY A 369 0.85 25.18 -1.05
C GLY A 369 0.37 23.85 -1.65
N GLN A 370 1.28 22.97 -2.07
CA GLN A 370 0.93 21.69 -2.66
C GLN A 370 0.79 20.59 -1.61
N THR A 371 -0.26 19.77 -1.75
CA THR A 371 -0.39 18.52 -1.02
C THR A 371 -0.05 17.38 -1.96
N PRO A 372 0.95 16.52 -1.65
CA PRO A 372 1.31 15.41 -2.53
C PRO A 372 0.12 14.47 -2.71
N GLY A 373 -0.38 14.34 -3.93
CA GLY A 373 -1.59 13.55 -4.14
C GLY A 373 -1.36 12.04 -4.19
N PRO A 374 -2.45 11.25 -4.23
CA PRO A 374 -3.85 11.69 -4.24
C PRO A 374 -4.25 12.46 -2.97
N SER A 375 -4.87 13.63 -3.10
CA SER A 375 -5.25 14.49 -1.97
C SER A 375 -6.76 14.62 -1.87
N LEU A 376 -7.25 14.84 -0.65
CA LEU A 376 -8.67 15.02 -0.36
C LEU A 376 -8.89 16.45 0.16
N LEU A 377 -9.77 17.21 -0.49
CA LEU A 377 -10.26 18.46 0.07
C LEU A 377 -11.27 18.10 1.17
N LEU A 378 -10.96 18.50 2.40
CA LEU A 378 -11.86 18.35 3.53
C LEU A 378 -12.77 19.56 3.62
N THR A 379 -14.08 19.33 3.64
CA THR A 379 -15.08 20.38 3.79
C THR A 379 -16.02 20.06 4.95
N SER A 380 -16.54 21.10 5.59
CA SER A 380 -17.77 21.03 6.36
C SER A 380 -18.97 20.77 5.45
N GLU A 381 -20.13 20.48 6.07
CA GLU A 381 -21.39 20.29 5.33
C GLU A 381 -21.85 21.59 4.66
N GLU A 382 -21.66 22.74 5.32
CA GLU A 382 -21.98 24.06 4.77
C GLU A 382 -21.11 24.39 3.55
N GLU A 383 -19.79 24.24 3.68
CA GLU A 383 -18.86 24.45 2.57
C GLU A 383 -19.15 23.50 1.41
N ARG A 384 -19.51 22.25 1.69
CA ARG A 384 -19.91 21.29 0.66
C ARG A 384 -21.15 21.77 -0.09
N GLY A 385 -22.17 22.25 0.61
CA GLY A 385 -23.37 22.81 -0.01
C GLY A 385 -23.07 24.01 -0.91
N ILE A 386 -22.12 24.86 -0.52
CA ILE A 386 -21.65 25.99 -1.35
C ILE A 386 -20.91 25.48 -2.59
N LEU A 387 -19.99 24.53 -2.44
CA LEU A 387 -19.23 23.96 -3.56
C LEU A 387 -20.16 23.25 -4.54
N ASP A 388 -21.11 22.45 -4.07
CA ASP A 388 -22.09 21.76 -4.92
C ASP A 388 -22.94 22.76 -5.71
N PHE A 389 -23.32 23.88 -5.09
CA PHE A 389 -24.03 24.96 -5.77
C PHE A 389 -23.18 25.63 -6.85
N LEU A 390 -21.91 25.93 -6.56
CA LEU A 390 -20.98 26.52 -7.54
C LEU A 390 -20.69 25.56 -8.68
N GLN A 391 -20.48 24.28 -8.38
CA GLN A 391 -20.22 23.23 -9.35
C GLN A 391 -21.41 23.06 -10.30
N ARG A 392 -22.63 23.04 -9.78
CA ARG A 392 -23.86 23.05 -10.61
C ARG A 392 -23.92 24.25 -11.55
N LYS A 393 -23.54 25.45 -11.08
CA LYS A 393 -23.48 26.65 -11.93
C LYS A 393 -22.43 26.52 -13.03
N ILE A 394 -21.25 26.00 -12.70
CA ILE A 394 -20.18 25.75 -13.68
C ILE A 394 -20.67 24.75 -14.74
N GLU A 395 -21.30 23.65 -14.32
CA GLU A 395 -21.86 22.64 -15.22
C GLU A 395 -22.99 23.19 -16.11
N GLU A 396 -23.86 24.04 -15.58
CA GLU A 396 -24.88 24.76 -16.35
C GLU A 396 -24.23 25.63 -17.43
N GLN A 397 -23.21 26.43 -17.07
CA GLN A 397 -22.49 27.26 -18.04
C GLN A 397 -21.72 26.42 -19.08
N HIS A 398 -21.14 25.29 -18.68
CA HIS A 398 -20.51 24.34 -19.60
C HIS A 398 -21.53 23.71 -20.55
N GLY A 399 -22.73 23.38 -20.07
CA GLY A 399 -23.83 22.89 -20.89
C GLY A 399 -24.24 23.90 -21.95
N ILE A 400 -24.42 25.17 -21.56
CA ILE A 400 -24.71 26.28 -22.48
C ILE A 400 -23.56 26.46 -23.48
N LEU A 401 -22.31 26.43 -23.02
CA LEU A 401 -21.15 26.57 -23.90
C LEU A 401 -21.07 25.43 -24.92
N LYS A 402 -21.34 24.20 -24.50
CA LYS A 402 -21.38 23.02 -25.37
C LYS A 402 -22.50 23.14 -26.40
N GLU A 403 -23.70 23.51 -25.97
CA GLU A 403 -24.82 23.75 -26.89
C GLU A 403 -24.48 24.85 -27.90
N ILE A 404 -23.85 25.95 -27.47
CA ILE A 404 -23.38 27.00 -28.39
C ILE A 404 -22.34 26.45 -29.37
N LYS A 405 -21.39 25.60 -28.94
CA LYS A 405 -20.37 24.98 -29.79
C LYS A 405 -20.96 23.98 -30.81
N GLU A 406 -22.09 23.33 -30.49
CA GLU A 406 -22.77 22.34 -31.35
C GLU A 406 -23.83 22.95 -32.26
N THR A 407 -24.64 23.91 -31.76
CA THR A 407 -25.75 24.53 -32.49
C THR A 407 -25.33 25.69 -33.37
N LYS A 408 -24.34 26.47 -32.92
CA LYS A 408 -23.53 27.17 -33.91
C LYS A 408 -22.68 26.06 -34.49
N GLU A 409 -22.98 25.67 -35.73
CA GLU A 409 -21.86 25.60 -36.66
C GLU A 409 -21.07 26.88 -36.35
N VAL A 410 -19.92 26.74 -35.70
CA VAL A 410 -18.84 27.67 -36.00
C VAL A 410 -18.59 27.37 -37.46
N ALA A 411 -19.45 27.89 -38.33
CA ALA A 411 -19.05 28.47 -39.57
C ALA A 411 -17.95 29.42 -39.09
N TYR A 412 -16.72 28.88 -39.02
CA TYR A 412 -15.59 29.54 -39.60
C TYR A 412 -16.15 29.96 -40.93
N PRO A 413 -16.64 31.21 -41.06
CA PRO A 413 -17.17 31.62 -42.32
C PRO A 413 -16.02 31.31 -43.27
N GLU A 414 -16.27 30.69 -44.42
CA GLU A 414 -15.31 30.71 -45.54
C GLU A 414 -14.82 32.16 -45.83
N ARG A 415 -15.50 33.14 -45.22
CA ARG A 415 -15.38 34.58 -45.18
C ARG A 415 -14.40 35.23 -44.20
N TYR A 416 -13.69 34.54 -43.31
CA TYR A 416 -12.54 35.21 -42.70
C TYR A 416 -11.44 35.28 -43.74
N SER A 417 -11.29 36.45 -44.38
CA SER A 417 -10.16 36.67 -45.27
C SER A 417 -8.85 36.45 -44.48
N LYS A 418 -7.78 36.06 -45.17
CA LYS A 418 -6.45 35.98 -44.56
C LYS A 418 -6.10 37.27 -43.83
N GLU A 419 -6.60 38.43 -44.29
CA GLU A 419 -6.40 39.71 -43.60
C GLU A 419 -7.11 39.79 -42.25
N ILE A 420 -8.33 39.25 -42.09
CA ILE A 420 -9.02 39.28 -40.79
C ILE A 420 -8.32 38.36 -39.79
N ILE A 421 -7.89 37.18 -40.24
CA ILE A 421 -7.12 36.25 -39.40
C ILE A 421 -5.77 36.89 -39.02
N ALA A 422 -5.05 37.47 -39.98
CA ALA A 422 -3.79 38.16 -39.75
C ALA A 422 -3.98 39.34 -38.78
N LYS A 423 -5.00 40.17 -38.96
CA LYS A 423 -5.27 41.31 -38.07
C LYS A 423 -5.67 40.87 -36.66
N SER A 424 -6.48 39.82 -36.54
CA SER A 424 -6.83 39.25 -35.23
C SER A 424 -5.60 38.65 -34.55
N TYR A 425 -4.75 37.96 -35.31
CA TYR A 425 -3.48 37.41 -34.83
C TYR A 425 -2.57 38.55 -34.34
N GLU A 426 -2.31 39.55 -35.17
CA GLU A 426 -1.50 40.73 -34.83
C GLU A 426 -1.99 41.46 -33.57
N SER A 427 -3.31 41.59 -33.38
CA SER A 427 -3.86 42.30 -32.21
C SER A 427 -3.81 41.51 -30.90
N LYS A 428 -3.66 40.19 -30.95
CA LYS A 428 -3.70 39.28 -29.78
C LYS A 428 -2.37 38.57 -29.54
N LEU A 429 -1.44 38.65 -30.48
CA LEU A 429 -0.11 38.07 -30.34
C LEU A 429 0.60 38.76 -29.18
N VAL A 430 0.99 37.98 -28.18
CA VAL A 430 1.64 38.50 -26.97
C VAL A 430 3.15 38.56 -27.14
N SER A 431 3.71 37.60 -27.86
CA SER A 431 5.15 37.46 -28.09
C SER A 431 5.39 36.79 -29.44
N TYR A 432 6.41 37.25 -30.15
CA TYR A 432 6.96 36.57 -31.32
C TYR A 432 8.46 36.78 -31.33
N THR A 433 9.20 35.66 -31.37
CA THR A 433 10.65 35.67 -31.41
C THR A 433 11.11 34.82 -32.58
N ASP A 434 12.06 35.35 -33.33
CA ASP A 434 12.86 34.59 -34.28
C ASP A 434 14.32 34.55 -33.80
N PHE A 435 15.14 33.73 -34.44
CA PHE A 435 16.55 33.59 -34.07
C PHE A 435 17.50 34.39 -34.97
N ASP A 436 16.97 35.25 -35.84
CA ASP A 436 17.77 35.92 -36.87
C ASP A 436 18.62 37.07 -36.30
N GLU A 437 18.04 37.84 -35.37
CA GLU A 437 18.62 39.06 -34.80
C GLU A 437 19.20 38.90 -33.38
N VAL A 438 19.47 37.68 -32.92
CA VAL A 438 20.08 37.46 -31.59
C VAL A 438 21.47 38.10 -31.52
N LYS A 439 21.65 39.05 -30.58
CA LYS A 439 22.91 39.78 -30.37
C LYS A 439 23.33 39.70 -28.91
N ASN A 440 24.58 39.32 -28.64
CA ASN A 440 25.14 39.24 -27.29
C ASN A 440 24.21 38.47 -26.31
N THR A 441 23.68 37.31 -26.73
CA THR A 441 22.71 36.48 -25.99
C THR A 441 21.31 37.08 -25.78
N VAL A 442 21.04 38.29 -26.24
CA VAL A 442 19.72 38.92 -26.12
C VAL A 442 18.82 38.46 -27.27
N LEU A 443 17.66 37.90 -26.93
CA LEU A 443 16.60 37.53 -27.87
C LEU A 443 15.60 38.69 -27.96
N PRO A 444 15.49 39.38 -29.10
CA PRO A 444 14.48 40.42 -29.27
C PRO A 444 13.08 39.81 -29.40
N ASP A 445 12.10 40.47 -28.81
CA ASP A 445 10.68 40.23 -29.10
C ASP A 445 10.21 41.24 -30.16
N VAL A 446 9.62 40.73 -31.24
CA VAL A 446 9.17 41.53 -32.37
C VAL A 446 7.89 42.30 -32.06
N VAL A 447 7.03 41.75 -31.20
CA VAL A 447 5.76 42.36 -30.78
C VAL A 447 6.01 43.46 -29.75
N ASN A 448 6.80 43.14 -28.73
CA ASN A 448 7.10 44.04 -27.62
C ASN A 448 8.61 44.21 -27.42
N GLN A 449 9.21 45.14 -28.16
CA GLN A 449 10.65 45.41 -28.12
C GLN A 449 11.19 45.85 -26.74
N ALA A 450 10.31 46.26 -25.81
CA ALA A 450 10.70 46.57 -24.44
C ALA A 450 10.99 45.32 -23.60
N VAL A 451 10.37 44.19 -23.97
CA VAL A 451 10.55 42.88 -23.35
C VAL A 451 11.63 42.12 -24.12
N LYS A 452 12.64 41.61 -23.41
CA LYS A 452 13.79 40.95 -24.02
C LYS A 452 13.98 39.57 -23.41
N GLY A 453 14.05 38.56 -24.27
CA GLY A 453 14.44 37.22 -23.89
C GLY A 453 15.96 37.07 -23.84
N LYS A 454 16.41 35.85 -23.52
CA LYS A 454 17.83 35.50 -23.43
C LYS A 454 18.07 34.12 -24.03
N VAL A 455 19.15 33.98 -24.79
CA VAL A 455 19.65 32.69 -25.28
C VAL A 455 20.87 32.29 -24.47
N VAL A 456 20.81 31.13 -23.82
CA VAL A 456 21.92 30.56 -23.06
C VAL A 456 22.63 29.55 -23.95
N GLN A 457 23.97 29.66 -24.04
CA GLN A 457 24.82 28.85 -24.91
C GLN A 457 24.33 28.80 -26.38
N PRO A 458 24.34 29.95 -27.09
CA PRO A 458 23.77 30.07 -28.43
C PRO A 458 24.39 29.08 -29.42
N HIS A 459 23.58 28.14 -29.91
CA HIS A 459 23.92 27.23 -30.99
C HIS A 459 22.85 27.36 -32.08
N PHE A 460 23.22 27.96 -33.21
CA PHE A 460 22.29 28.24 -34.31
C PHE A 460 22.64 27.44 -35.56
N GLY A 461 21.62 26.97 -36.25
CA GLY A 461 21.70 26.32 -37.55
C GLY A 461 20.66 26.84 -38.54
N PRO A 462 20.60 26.28 -39.75
CA PRO A 462 19.56 26.61 -40.73
C PRO A 462 18.17 26.24 -40.20
N GLY A 463 17.27 27.22 -40.13
CA GLY A 463 15.86 27.01 -39.78
C GLY A 463 14.98 26.74 -41.01
N ILE A 464 13.68 26.52 -40.77
CA ILE A 464 12.68 26.49 -41.85
C ILE A 464 12.60 27.84 -42.59
N SER A 465 12.84 28.93 -41.86
CA SER A 465 13.03 30.29 -42.35
C SER A 465 14.09 30.95 -41.47
N GLY A 466 15.13 31.52 -42.07
CA GLY A 466 16.23 32.12 -41.33
C GLY A 466 17.03 31.11 -40.51
N LYS A 467 17.26 31.42 -39.23
CA LYS A 467 17.97 30.58 -38.27
C LYS A 467 17.02 29.80 -37.37
N ALA A 468 17.47 28.63 -36.92
CA ALA A 468 16.89 27.89 -35.81
C ALA A 468 17.90 27.74 -34.68
N PHE A 469 17.41 27.69 -33.45
CA PHE A 469 18.20 27.33 -32.27
C PHE A 469 18.22 25.81 -32.10
N TYR A 470 19.42 25.25 -32.01
CA TYR A 470 19.63 23.82 -31.74
C TYR A 470 19.62 23.60 -30.23
N VAL A 471 18.71 22.75 -29.75
CA VAL A 471 18.56 22.47 -28.32
C VAL A 471 19.38 21.25 -27.92
N ASP A 472 20.15 21.36 -26.83
CA ASP A 472 20.85 20.26 -26.17
C ASP A 472 20.69 20.37 -24.64
N ASP A 473 21.30 19.44 -23.89
CA ASP A 473 21.17 19.36 -22.42
C ASP A 473 21.75 20.58 -21.66
N TYR A 474 22.51 21.45 -22.33
CA TYR A 474 23.26 22.55 -21.70
C TYR A 474 22.77 23.93 -22.14
N ASN A 475 21.87 24.01 -23.11
CA ASN A 475 21.44 25.25 -23.72
C ASN A 475 19.91 25.44 -23.60
N TYR A 476 19.46 26.69 -23.64
CA TYR A 476 18.02 26.99 -23.56
C TYR A 476 17.73 28.44 -23.96
N VAL A 477 16.46 28.71 -24.23
CA VAL A 477 15.93 30.05 -24.52
C VAL A 477 14.97 30.46 -23.41
N LEU A 478 15.20 31.63 -22.83
CA LEU A 478 14.26 32.29 -21.95
C LEU A 478 13.49 33.34 -22.74
N LEU A 479 12.17 33.27 -22.71
CA LEU A 479 11.33 34.37 -23.17
C LEU A 479 11.43 35.55 -22.20
N GLY A 480 10.98 36.72 -22.62
CA GLY A 480 11.05 37.90 -21.76
C GLY A 480 10.02 37.85 -20.62
N GLU A 481 10.22 38.74 -19.64
CA GLU A 481 9.42 38.78 -18.41
C GLU A 481 7.90 38.82 -18.69
N LYS A 482 7.13 38.03 -17.95
CA LYS A 482 5.65 37.93 -18.01
C LYS A 482 5.07 37.37 -19.32
N VAL A 483 5.90 36.85 -20.23
CA VAL A 483 5.40 36.12 -21.40
C VAL A 483 4.97 34.72 -20.95
N GLY A 484 3.73 34.34 -21.25
CA GLY A 484 3.20 33.01 -20.89
C GLY A 484 2.59 32.90 -19.49
N TRP A 485 2.44 34.01 -18.77
CA TRP A 485 1.81 34.03 -17.44
C TRP A 485 0.29 33.84 -17.51
N TYR A 486 -0.14 32.61 -17.72
CA TYR A 486 -1.55 32.20 -17.82
C TYR A 486 -1.90 31.27 -16.66
N ASP A 487 -3.05 31.51 -16.02
CA ASP A 487 -3.64 30.57 -15.08
C ASP A 487 -4.52 29.54 -15.81
N ARG A 488 -5.02 28.54 -15.08
CA ARG A 488 -5.89 27.48 -15.61
C ARG A 488 -7.18 28.01 -16.24
N THR A 489 -7.61 29.24 -15.95
CA THR A 489 -8.82 29.81 -16.54
C THR A 489 -8.55 30.70 -17.76
N ASP A 490 -7.29 30.93 -18.09
CA ASP A 490 -6.91 31.82 -19.18
C ASP A 490 -6.71 31.03 -20.48
N PRO A 491 -7.43 31.35 -21.56
CA PRO A 491 -7.20 30.71 -22.85
C PRO A 491 -5.91 31.22 -23.47
N PHE A 492 -5.13 30.32 -24.08
CA PHE A 492 -3.89 30.68 -24.78
C PHE A 492 -3.60 29.74 -25.94
N SER A 493 -2.61 30.11 -26.75
CA SER A 493 -2.09 29.23 -27.80
C SER A 493 -0.59 29.46 -27.99
N VAL A 494 0.13 28.39 -28.29
CA VAL A 494 1.57 28.41 -28.58
C VAL A 494 1.78 27.73 -29.93
N SER A 495 2.60 28.31 -30.79
CA SER A 495 2.98 27.72 -32.08
C SER A 495 4.48 27.86 -32.28
N LEU A 496 5.14 26.79 -32.70
CA LEU A 496 6.57 26.78 -33.02
C LEU A 496 6.90 25.73 -34.09
N TRP A 497 8.09 25.84 -34.68
CA TRP A 497 8.64 24.83 -35.56
C TRP A 497 9.69 24.00 -34.82
N ILE A 498 9.61 22.68 -34.93
CA ILE A 498 10.58 21.75 -34.35
C ILE A 498 11.11 20.78 -35.40
N ARG A 499 12.30 20.22 -35.16
CA ARG A 499 12.92 19.18 -35.98
C ARG A 499 13.73 18.25 -35.07
N PRO A 500 13.11 17.24 -34.44
CA PRO A 500 13.86 16.26 -33.66
C PRO A 500 14.81 15.50 -34.60
N ASP A 501 16.06 15.30 -34.22
CA ASP A 501 17.07 14.60 -35.04
C ASP A 501 17.04 13.07 -34.86
N GLN A 502 16.39 12.61 -33.79
CA GLN A 502 16.18 11.20 -33.45
C GLN A 502 14.81 11.00 -32.75
N ASN A 503 14.48 9.75 -32.44
CA ASN A 503 13.38 9.44 -31.52
C ASN A 503 13.81 9.70 -30.07
N TYR A 504 13.20 10.68 -29.41
CA TYR A 504 13.44 10.98 -28.01
C TYR A 504 12.43 10.25 -27.12
N GLU A 505 12.92 9.44 -26.19
CA GLU A 505 12.09 8.83 -25.15
C GLU A 505 11.43 9.93 -24.31
N HIS A 506 12.21 10.94 -23.90
CA HIS A 506 11.74 12.15 -23.21
C HIS A 506 12.57 13.37 -23.67
N ALA A 507 11.93 14.45 -24.11
CA ALA A 507 12.61 15.72 -24.38
C ALA A 507 11.68 16.92 -24.16
N GLY A 508 12.14 17.95 -23.44
CA GLY A 508 11.37 19.18 -23.25
C GLY A 508 11.34 20.03 -24.52
N ILE A 509 10.15 20.51 -24.92
CA ILE A 509 10.00 21.49 -26.00
C ILE A 509 9.92 22.90 -25.41
N PHE A 510 9.01 23.10 -24.45
CA PHE A 510 8.97 24.31 -23.63
C PHE A 510 8.42 24.01 -22.25
N THR A 511 8.84 24.80 -21.27
CA THR A 511 8.40 24.71 -19.88
C THR A 511 8.08 26.10 -19.36
N HIS A 512 6.85 26.29 -18.90
CA HIS A 512 6.43 27.41 -18.06
C HIS A 512 5.83 26.82 -16.78
N CYS A 513 6.67 26.04 -16.08
CA CYS A 513 6.31 25.33 -14.88
C CYS A 513 7.52 25.12 -13.98
N GLU A 514 7.25 24.84 -12.71
CA GLU A 514 8.25 24.35 -11.77
C GLU A 514 8.77 22.96 -12.19
N ASP A 515 9.82 22.47 -11.54
CA ASP A 515 10.37 21.14 -11.82
C ASP A 515 9.45 19.99 -11.35
N LEU A 516 9.81 18.76 -11.71
CA LEU A 516 9.03 17.56 -11.37
C LEU A 516 8.92 17.33 -9.85
N ARG A 517 9.97 17.64 -9.07
CA ARG A 517 9.96 17.52 -7.60
C ARG A 517 9.02 18.55 -6.96
N LEU A 518 8.82 19.68 -7.65
CA LEU A 518 7.82 20.71 -7.35
C LEU A 518 6.46 20.43 -8.04
N GLY A 519 6.23 19.21 -8.52
CA GLY A 519 4.94 18.79 -9.05
C GLY A 519 4.53 19.44 -10.36
N TYR A 520 5.49 19.95 -11.15
CA TYR A 520 5.22 20.61 -12.45
C TYR A 520 4.16 21.72 -12.37
N LYS A 521 4.12 22.50 -11.27
CA LYS A 521 3.16 23.60 -11.12
C LYS A 521 3.33 24.59 -12.29
N GLY A 522 2.30 24.73 -13.14
CA GLY A 522 2.36 25.49 -14.39
C GLY A 522 1.94 24.63 -15.59
N TYR A 523 2.54 24.88 -16.76
CA TYR A 523 2.29 24.09 -17.96
C TYR A 523 3.56 23.87 -18.79
N SER A 524 3.60 22.77 -19.53
CA SER A 524 4.75 22.38 -20.34
C SER A 524 4.36 21.47 -21.51
N LEU A 525 5.22 21.45 -22.52
CA LEU A 525 5.13 20.55 -23.66
C LEU A 525 6.44 19.78 -23.80
N HIS A 526 6.31 18.47 -23.97
CA HIS A 526 7.43 17.53 -24.12
C HIS A 526 7.21 16.62 -25.32
N LEU A 527 8.27 15.95 -25.76
CA LEU A 527 8.23 14.74 -26.56
C LEU A 527 8.27 13.54 -25.63
N GLN A 528 7.40 12.55 -25.88
CA GLN A 528 7.44 11.21 -25.29
C GLN A 528 7.39 10.18 -26.41
N ASP A 529 8.50 9.50 -26.70
CA ASP A 529 8.66 8.69 -27.92
C ASP A 529 8.28 9.45 -29.21
N ASN A 530 8.69 10.73 -29.27
CA ASN A 530 8.30 11.73 -30.28
C ASN A 530 6.79 12.04 -30.39
N HIS A 531 5.95 11.56 -29.49
CA HIS A 531 4.58 12.08 -29.34
C HIS A 531 4.60 13.40 -28.56
N LEU A 532 3.72 14.33 -28.93
CA LEU A 532 3.53 15.59 -28.19
C LEU A 532 2.79 15.29 -26.88
N ARG A 533 3.46 15.54 -25.75
CA ARG A 533 2.91 15.38 -24.40
C ARG A 533 2.74 16.74 -23.74
N PHE A 534 1.50 17.15 -23.53
CA PHE A 534 1.18 18.41 -22.85
C PHE A 534 0.76 18.14 -21.42
N ILE A 535 1.34 18.89 -20.48
CA ILE A 535 1.00 18.84 -19.05
C ILE A 535 0.63 20.24 -18.60
N MET A 536 -0.47 20.36 -17.86
CA MET A 536 -0.83 21.56 -17.11
C MET A 536 -1.22 21.12 -15.71
N ALA A 537 -0.48 21.54 -14.68
CA ALA A 537 -0.65 21.00 -13.34
C ALA A 537 -0.58 22.08 -12.26
N PHE A 538 -1.38 21.90 -11.22
CA PHE A 538 -1.08 22.48 -9.91
C PHE A 538 -0.14 21.58 -9.13
N SER A 539 -0.31 20.26 -9.21
CA SER A 539 0.53 19.26 -8.52
C SER A 539 0.38 17.92 -9.23
N TRP A 540 1.29 17.65 -10.16
CA TRP A 540 1.31 16.43 -10.96
C TRP A 540 1.67 15.21 -10.11
N PRO A 541 1.02 14.04 -10.30
CA PRO A 541 -0.06 13.77 -11.26
C PRO A 541 -1.48 14.04 -10.73
N SER A 542 -1.62 14.47 -9.47
CA SER A 542 -2.91 14.47 -8.78
C SER A 542 -3.89 15.57 -9.16
N ASN A 543 -3.40 16.73 -9.56
CA ASN A 543 -4.20 17.92 -9.90
C ASN A 543 -3.63 18.50 -11.20
N ALA A 544 -3.96 17.84 -12.30
CA ALA A 544 -3.37 18.10 -13.60
C ALA A 544 -4.32 17.74 -14.75
N ILE A 545 -4.06 18.37 -15.89
CA ILE A 545 -4.42 17.90 -17.22
C ILE A 545 -3.16 17.31 -17.84
N GLU A 546 -3.30 16.15 -18.46
CA GLU A 546 -2.25 15.54 -19.25
C GLU A 546 -2.85 14.87 -20.48
N ILE A 547 -2.32 15.23 -21.66
CA ILE A 547 -2.69 14.62 -22.93
C ILE A 547 -1.44 14.27 -23.74
N VAL A 548 -1.56 13.23 -24.56
CA VAL A 548 -0.49 12.77 -25.46
C VAL A 548 -1.06 12.61 -26.87
N SER A 549 -0.40 13.16 -27.88
CA SER A 549 -0.82 12.97 -29.28
C SER A 549 -0.72 11.50 -29.69
N GLU A 550 -1.61 11.02 -30.55
CA GLU A 550 -1.45 9.67 -31.14
C GLU A 550 -0.42 9.66 -32.27
N GLU A 551 -0.20 10.80 -32.92
CA GLU A 551 0.79 10.96 -33.98
C GLU A 551 2.17 11.30 -33.41
N LYS A 552 3.21 10.73 -34.02
CA LYS A 552 4.62 11.05 -33.76
C LYS A 552 5.10 12.19 -34.65
N ILE A 553 5.97 13.02 -34.11
CA ILE A 553 6.73 13.98 -34.89
C ILE A 553 7.84 13.24 -35.66
N PRO A 554 7.93 13.41 -37.00
CA PRO A 554 8.95 12.75 -37.80
C PRO A 554 10.36 13.24 -37.46
N GLU A 555 11.31 12.31 -37.47
CA GLU A 555 12.74 12.58 -37.28
C GLU A 555 13.31 13.32 -38.50
N ASN A 556 14.24 14.23 -38.26
CA ASN A 556 14.97 15.00 -39.26
C ASN A 556 14.10 15.85 -40.21
N GLU A 557 12.82 16.04 -39.89
CA GLU A 557 11.86 16.82 -40.68
C GLU A 557 11.29 17.99 -39.88
N TRP A 558 11.24 19.17 -40.50
CA TRP A 558 10.63 20.35 -39.90
C TRP A 558 9.12 20.15 -39.80
N SER A 559 8.60 20.19 -38.58
CA SER A 559 7.17 20.11 -38.28
C SER A 559 6.73 21.36 -37.53
N GLN A 560 5.67 22.01 -38.02
CA GLN A 560 5.00 23.06 -37.26
C GLN A 560 4.09 22.41 -36.23
N ILE A 561 4.28 22.74 -34.97
CA ILE A 561 3.40 22.29 -33.89
C ILE A 561 2.66 23.49 -33.32
N ALA A 562 1.40 23.27 -32.93
CA ALA A 562 0.65 24.26 -32.18
C ALA A 562 -0.20 23.61 -31.09
N ILE A 563 -0.40 24.33 -30.00
CA ILE A 563 -1.27 23.97 -28.90
C ILE A 563 -2.25 25.09 -28.69
N THR A 564 -3.52 24.74 -28.50
CA THR A 564 -4.56 25.68 -28.08
C THR A 564 -5.20 25.19 -26.79
N TYR A 565 -5.43 26.10 -25.86
CA TYR A 565 -6.15 25.85 -24.63
C TYR A 565 -7.28 26.86 -24.47
N ASP A 566 -8.48 26.40 -24.13
CA ASP A 566 -9.69 27.24 -24.09
C ASP A 566 -10.06 27.81 -22.72
N GLY A 567 -9.26 27.56 -21.67
CA GLY A 567 -9.48 28.08 -20.32
C GLY A 567 -10.48 27.27 -19.48
N SER A 568 -10.99 26.14 -19.99
CA SER A 568 -12.02 25.33 -19.32
C SER A 568 -11.54 24.57 -18.07
N SER A 569 -10.23 24.47 -17.85
CA SER A 569 -9.61 23.54 -16.89
C SER A 569 -9.93 22.07 -17.18
N ARG A 570 -10.22 21.74 -18.43
CA ARG A 570 -10.50 20.37 -18.90
C ARG A 570 -9.54 19.93 -19.99
N ALA A 571 -9.26 18.63 -20.03
CA ALA A 571 -8.40 18.01 -21.04
C ALA A 571 -8.93 18.17 -22.47
N ASP A 572 -10.25 18.13 -22.67
CA ASP A 572 -10.90 18.36 -23.97
C ASP A 572 -10.87 19.84 -24.44
N GLY A 573 -10.49 20.74 -23.53
CA GLY A 573 -10.15 22.13 -23.82
C GLY A 573 -8.77 22.32 -24.45
N VAL A 574 -7.91 21.29 -24.42
CA VAL A 574 -6.59 21.30 -25.04
C VAL A 574 -6.64 20.62 -26.42
N ARG A 575 -6.05 21.25 -27.44
CA ARG A 575 -5.89 20.64 -28.77
C ARG A 575 -4.45 20.76 -29.24
N LEU A 576 -3.96 19.69 -29.84
CA LEU A 576 -2.64 19.60 -30.44
C LEU A 576 -2.77 19.63 -31.97
N PHE A 577 -1.87 20.36 -32.62
CA PHE A 577 -1.83 20.48 -34.07
C PHE A 577 -0.44 20.18 -34.59
N VAL A 578 -0.37 19.48 -35.72
CA VAL A 578 0.86 19.21 -36.47
C VAL A 578 0.63 19.62 -37.92
N ASN A 579 1.51 20.49 -38.45
CA ASN A 579 1.46 21.03 -39.80
C ASN A 579 0.07 21.59 -40.16
N GLY A 580 -0.51 22.35 -39.23
CA GLY A 580 -1.82 22.99 -39.36
C GLY A 580 -3.03 22.06 -39.24
N LYS A 581 -2.85 20.76 -38.96
CA LYS A 581 -3.94 19.80 -38.75
C LYS A 581 -4.07 19.44 -37.28
N CYS A 582 -5.28 19.43 -36.75
CA CYS A 582 -5.55 18.94 -35.39
C CYS A 582 -5.30 17.43 -35.36
N VAL A 583 -4.48 16.96 -34.43
CA VAL A 583 -4.18 15.54 -34.27
C VAL A 583 -4.97 14.95 -33.11
N PRO A 584 -5.43 13.68 -33.20
CA PRO A 584 -6.07 13.01 -32.08
C PRO A 584 -5.09 12.86 -30.91
N SER A 585 -5.63 12.87 -29.69
CA SER A 585 -4.84 12.80 -28.46
C SER A 585 -5.53 11.90 -27.44
N GLN A 586 -4.73 11.12 -26.72
CA GLN A 586 -5.16 10.35 -25.58
C GLN A 586 -5.19 11.24 -24.33
N ILE A 587 -6.30 11.23 -23.60
CA ILE A 587 -6.40 11.88 -22.28
C ILE A 587 -5.82 10.93 -21.24
N ILE A 588 -4.77 11.39 -20.54
CA ILE A 588 -4.13 10.67 -19.45
C ILE A 588 -4.69 11.14 -18.11
N LEU A 589 -4.84 12.46 -17.93
CA LEU A 589 -5.38 13.08 -16.71
C LEU A 589 -6.32 14.25 -17.06
N ASP A 590 -7.42 14.36 -16.30
CA ASP A 590 -8.40 15.46 -16.39
C ASP A 590 -8.93 15.80 -14.98
N ASN A 591 -8.10 16.37 -14.12
CA ASN A 591 -8.44 16.67 -12.73
C ASN A 591 -7.92 18.04 -12.24
N LEU A 592 -7.67 18.99 -13.15
CA LEU A 592 -7.15 20.30 -12.80
C LEU A 592 -8.23 21.22 -12.22
N HIS A 593 -8.07 21.63 -10.97
CA HIS A 593 -9.04 22.51 -10.28
C HIS A 593 -8.41 23.61 -9.43
N LYS A 594 -7.10 23.55 -9.17
CA LYS A 594 -6.34 24.61 -8.47
C LYS A 594 -5.52 25.42 -9.46
N GLY A 595 -5.34 26.71 -9.18
CA GLY A 595 -4.60 27.63 -10.05
C GLY A 595 -3.14 27.18 -10.23
N ILE A 596 -2.58 27.37 -11.41
CA ILE A 596 -1.27 26.84 -11.82
C ILE A 596 -0.16 27.90 -11.77
N LEU A 597 -0.51 29.13 -11.38
CA LEU A 597 0.45 30.22 -11.33
C LEU A 597 1.51 29.99 -10.25
N PHE A 598 2.71 30.43 -10.60
CA PHE A 598 3.86 30.41 -9.72
C PHE A 598 3.66 31.29 -8.49
N GLU A 599 4.13 30.81 -7.34
CA GLU A 599 4.22 31.59 -6.11
C GLU A 599 5.67 31.53 -5.58
N PRO A 600 6.36 32.68 -5.45
CA PRO A 600 7.71 32.70 -4.91
C PRO A 600 7.76 32.16 -3.48
N ASP A 601 8.71 31.27 -3.19
CA ASP A 601 9.00 30.76 -1.86
C ASP A 601 10.51 30.48 -1.70
N ILE A 602 10.96 30.24 -0.48
CA ILE A 602 12.34 29.88 -0.13
C ILE A 602 12.83 28.62 -0.85
N HIS A 603 11.95 27.83 -1.46
CA HIS A 603 12.26 26.56 -2.08
C HIS A 603 12.20 26.58 -3.61
N THR A 604 11.71 27.66 -4.21
CA THR A 604 11.54 27.79 -5.66
C THR A 604 12.72 28.51 -6.32
N TYR A 605 13.92 28.05 -5.99
CA TYR A 605 15.17 28.66 -6.47
C TYR A 605 15.26 28.56 -8.00
N GLY A 606 15.23 29.71 -8.69
CA GLY A 606 15.58 29.81 -10.11
C GLY A 606 14.42 29.74 -11.10
N PHE A 607 13.19 29.44 -10.66
CA PHE A 607 12.00 29.64 -11.49
C PHE A 607 11.41 31.02 -11.17
N ALA A 608 11.33 31.90 -12.18
CA ALA A 608 10.83 33.26 -12.04
C ALA A 608 9.49 33.47 -12.78
N GLY A 609 8.84 32.36 -13.18
CA GLY A 609 7.72 32.33 -14.12
C GLY A 609 8.21 32.35 -15.56
#